data_AF-A0A1C4G917-F1
#
_entry.id   AF-A0A1C4G917-F1
#
_cell.length_a   1.000
_cell.length_b   1.000
_cell.length_c   1.000
_cell.angle_alpha   90.00
_cell.angle_beta   90.00
_cell.angle_gamma   90.00
#
_symmetry.space_group_name_H-M   'P 1'
#
loop_
_entity.id
_entity.type
_entity.pdbx_description
1 polymer ?
#
loop_
_entity_poly.entity_id
_entity_poly.type
_entity_poly.pdbx_seq_one_letter_code
_entity_poly.pdbx_strand_id
1 'polypeptide(L)'
;MVATKSWMVNQVYLSLGYFLSACASMGLDATPMEGINRNAYKQLLPQSDYTPLFAVTVGYADASDLNHPTVSPKSRFDLDDVVQSI
;
A
#
# COMPACT_ATOMS: atom_id res chain seq x y z
N MET A 1 -21.38 11.42 9.03
CA MET A 1 -20.27 11.96 8.21
C MET A 1 -18.92 11.32 8.50
N VAL A 2 -18.48 11.15 9.75
CA VAL A 2 -17.19 10.51 10.07
C VAL A 2 -17.14 9.03 9.65
N ALA A 3 -18.20 8.26 9.96
CA ALA A 3 -18.30 6.85 9.57
C ALA A 3 -18.21 6.65 8.04
N THR A 4 -18.91 7.47 7.25
CA THR A 4 -18.86 7.41 5.79
C THR A 4 -17.46 7.66 5.24
N LYS A 5 -16.72 8.64 5.79
CA LYS A 5 -15.33 8.90 5.38
C LYS A 5 -14.41 7.72 5.69
N SER A 6 -14.52 7.15 6.89
CA SER A 6 -13.74 5.97 7.28
C SER A 6 -14.06 4.77 6.39
N TRP A 7 -15.33 4.54 6.06
CA TRP A 7 -15.73 3.48 5.15
C TRP A 7 -15.12 3.65 3.75
N MET A 8 -15.13 4.88 3.20
CA MET A 8 -14.52 5.18 1.91
C MET A 8 -12.99 5.00 1.93
N VAL A 9 -12.32 5.38 3.03
CA VAL A 9 -10.88 5.11 3.21
C VAL A 9 -10.60 3.62 3.06
N ASN A 10 -11.38 2.77 3.74
CA ASN A 10 -11.20 1.32 3.64
C ASN A 10 -11.37 0.80 2.21
N GLN A 11 -12.27 1.39 1.40
CA GLN A 11 -12.42 1.01 -0.01
C GLN A 11 -11.15 1.31 -0.82
N VAL A 12 -10.50 2.44 -0.57
CA VAL A 12 -9.24 2.79 -1.25
C VAL A 12 -8.10 1.85 -0.83
N TYR A 13 -8.07 1.40 0.43
CA TYR A 13 -7.11 0.40 0.90
C TYR A 13 -7.35 -1.01 0.34
N LEU A 14 -8.61 -1.41 0.11
CA LEU A 14 -8.91 -2.64 -0.63
C LEU A 14 -8.34 -2.58 -2.04
N SER A 15 -8.53 -1.46 -2.74
CA SER A 15 -7.95 -1.23 -4.07
C SER A 15 -6.42 -1.25 -4.05
N LEU A 16 -5.78 -0.75 -2.99
CA LEU A 16 -4.33 -0.86 -2.82
C LEU A 16 -3.85 -2.31 -2.77
N GLY A 17 -4.55 -3.19 -2.05
CA GLY A 17 -4.19 -4.61 -1.99
C GLY A 17 -4.21 -5.28 -3.37
N TYR A 18 -5.24 -4.98 -4.17
CA TYR A 18 -5.33 -5.46 -5.55
C TYR A 18 -4.21 -4.86 -6.43
N PHE A 19 -3.97 -3.55 -6.30
CA PHE A 19 -2.92 -2.83 -7.04
C PHE A 19 -1.53 -3.45 -6.82
N LEU A 20 -1.14 -3.70 -5.57
CA LEU A 20 0.18 -4.29 -5.26
C LEU A 20 0.32 -5.71 -5.82
N SER A 21 -0.77 -6.50 -5.78
CA SER A 21 -0.79 -7.84 -6.36
C SER A 21 -0.67 -7.80 -7.88
N ALA A 22 -1.32 -6.83 -8.53
CA ALA A 22 -1.21 -6.61 -9.97
C ALA A 22 0.22 -6.20 -10.38
N CYS A 23 0.85 -5.26 -9.66
CA CYS A 23 2.25 -4.90 -9.89
C CYS A 23 3.16 -6.13 -9.84
N ALA A 24 3.05 -6.94 -8.78
CA ALA A 24 3.85 -8.16 -8.65
C ALA A 24 3.61 -9.14 -9.81
N SER A 25 2.35 -9.32 -10.24
CA SER A 25 2.01 -10.20 -11.38
C SER A 25 2.61 -9.73 -12.72
N MET A 26 2.86 -8.42 -12.84
CA MET A 26 3.51 -7.80 -13.99
C MET A 26 5.03 -7.76 -13.88
N GLY A 27 5.62 -8.28 -12.79
CA GLY A 27 7.06 -8.21 -12.54
C GLY A 27 7.55 -6.80 -12.15
N LEU A 28 6.65 -5.96 -11.63
CA LEU A 28 6.99 -4.63 -11.11
C LEU A 28 7.12 -4.66 -9.60
N ASP A 29 8.17 -4.02 -9.10
CA ASP A 29 8.34 -3.74 -7.68
C ASP A 29 7.48 -2.55 -7.29
N ALA A 30 6.82 -2.66 -6.13
CA ALA A 30 5.97 -1.61 -5.60
C ALA A 30 6.11 -1.47 -4.08
N THR A 31 6.23 -0.23 -3.63
CA THR A 31 6.36 0.09 -2.19
C THR A 31 5.25 1.05 -1.77
N PRO A 32 4.24 0.58 -1.01
CA PRO A 32 3.23 1.45 -0.41
C PRO A 32 3.81 2.23 0.78
N MET A 33 3.43 3.49 0.92
CA MET A 33 3.94 4.40 1.95
C MET A 33 2.82 5.25 2.55
N GLU A 34 2.64 5.14 3.87
CA GLU A 34 1.75 6.03 4.65
C GLU A 34 2.49 7.21 5.29
N GLY A 35 3.82 7.12 5.41
CA GLY A 35 4.69 8.12 6.02
C GLY A 35 4.88 9.40 5.19
N ILE A 36 3.83 9.87 4.53
CA ILE A 36 3.83 11.06 3.66
C ILE A 36 3.16 12.26 4.36
N ASN A 37 3.56 13.48 3.99
CA ASN A 37 2.85 14.69 4.41
C ASN A 37 1.59 14.91 3.56
N ARG A 38 0.48 14.31 4.01
CA ARG A 38 -0.82 14.35 3.29
C ARG A 38 -1.33 15.77 3.04
N ASN A 39 -1.05 16.72 3.94
CA ASN A 39 -1.45 18.13 3.77
C ASN A 39 -0.65 18.81 2.66
N ALA A 40 0.67 18.60 2.64
CA ALA A 40 1.52 19.13 1.56
C ALA A 40 1.11 18.56 0.20
N TYR A 41 0.87 17.25 0.12
CA TYR A 41 0.37 16.63 -1.11
C TYR A 41 -0.99 17.20 -1.52
N LYS A 42 -1.91 17.40 -0.57
CA LYS A 42 -3.23 17.99 -0.87
C LYS A 42 -3.12 19.42 -1.44
N GLN A 43 -2.15 20.20 -1.00
CA GLN A 43 -1.91 21.56 -1.51
C GLN A 43 -1.30 21.54 -2.93
N LEU A 44 -0.51 20.53 -3.26
CA LEU A 44 0.15 20.40 -4.55
C LEU A 44 -0.72 19.77 -5.64
N LEU A 45 -1.70 18.94 -5.26
CA LEU A 45 -2.58 18.24 -6.20
C LEU A 45 -3.79 19.11 -6.57
N PRO A 46 -4.22 19.11 -7.85
CA PRO A 46 -5.29 19.98 -8.33
C PRO A 46 -6.69 19.59 -7.83
N GLN A 47 -6.86 18.41 -7.23
CA GLN A 47 -8.13 17.89 -6.76
C GLN A 47 -8.45 18.30 -5.30
N SER A 48 -9.16 19.40 -5.11
CA SER A 48 -9.53 19.94 -3.79
C SER A 48 -10.41 19.01 -2.94
N ASP A 49 -11.27 18.24 -3.61
CA ASP A 49 -12.33 17.46 -2.97
C ASP A 49 -11.84 16.12 -2.41
N TYR A 50 -10.63 15.73 -2.80
CA TYR A 50 -10.01 14.49 -2.36
C TYR A 50 -8.92 14.76 -1.32
N THR A 51 -8.54 13.71 -0.60
CA THR A 51 -7.43 13.77 0.35
C THR A 51 -6.52 12.57 0.08
N PRO A 52 -5.21 12.78 -0.11
CA PRO A 52 -4.26 11.68 -0.23
C PRO A 52 -4.35 10.76 0.99
N LEU A 53 -4.23 9.45 0.80
CA LEU A 53 -4.23 8.47 1.89
C LEU A 53 -2.83 7.86 2.06
N PHE A 54 -2.25 7.40 0.97
CA PHE A 54 -0.91 6.81 0.86
C PHE A 54 -0.31 7.19 -0.49
N ALA A 55 0.98 6.94 -0.66
CA ALA A 55 1.68 6.95 -1.94
C ALA A 55 2.18 5.55 -2.26
N VAL A 56 2.34 5.23 -3.54
CA VAL A 56 2.97 3.97 -3.97
C VAL A 56 3.99 4.29 -5.05
N THR A 57 5.24 3.91 -4.85
CA THR A 57 6.25 3.91 -5.92
C THR A 57 6.14 2.61 -6.68
N VAL A 58 6.28 2.66 -8.00
CA VAL A 58 6.24 1.49 -8.89
C VAL A 58 7.40 1.57 -9.85
N GLY A 59 8.11 0.46 -10.05
CA GLY A 59 9.25 0.38 -10.95
C GLY A 59 10.00 -0.92 -10.79
N TYR A 60 11.32 -0.84 -10.84
CA TYR A 60 12.23 -1.95 -10.59
C TYR A 60 13.11 -1.60 -9.40
N ALA A 61 13.29 -2.55 -8.49
CA ALA A 61 14.15 -2.39 -7.33
C ALA A 61 15.60 -2.18 -7.77
N ASP A 62 16.31 -1.34 -7.02
CA ASP A 62 17.75 -1.20 -7.19
C ASP A 62 18.45 -2.49 -6.75
N ALA A 63 19.60 -2.81 -7.35
CA ALA A 63 20.38 -3.99 -6.99
C ALA A 63 20.84 -3.98 -5.51
N SER A 64 20.89 -2.81 -4.88
CA SER A 64 21.23 -2.62 -3.48
C SER A 64 20.04 -2.65 -2.51
N ASP A 65 18.82 -2.93 -2.99
CA ASP A 65 17.65 -3.06 -2.10
C ASP A 65 17.72 -4.33 -1.25
N LEU A 66 18.18 -4.16 -0.01
CA LEU A 66 18.28 -5.24 0.97
C LEU A 66 16.92 -5.78 1.42
N ASN A 67 15.83 -5.04 1.24
CA ASN A 67 14.48 -5.48 1.60
C ASN A 67 13.81 -6.31 0.50
N HIS A 68 14.43 -6.44 -0.67
CA HIS A 68 13.87 -7.22 -1.76
C HIS A 68 13.74 -8.71 -1.35
N PRO A 69 12.62 -9.40 -1.66
CA PRO A 69 12.36 -10.77 -1.20
C PRO A 69 13.39 -11.82 -1.61
N THR A 70 14.21 -11.55 -2.63
CA THR A 70 15.32 -12.42 -3.05
C THR A 70 16.52 -12.33 -2.12
N VAL A 71 16.63 -11.25 -1.34
CA VAL A 71 17.70 -11.00 -0.36
C VAL A 71 17.19 -11.28 1.04
N SER A 72 16.06 -10.67 1.40
CA SER A 72 15.44 -10.80 2.72
C SER A 72 14.07 -11.49 2.61
N PRO A 73 13.91 -12.72 3.12
CA PRO A 73 12.66 -13.45 3.00
C PRO A 73 11.52 -12.75 3.75
N LYS A 74 10.29 -12.87 3.25
CA LYS A 74 9.10 -12.29 3.89
C LYS A 74 8.81 -13.02 5.19
N SER A 75 8.59 -12.27 6.27
CA SER A 75 8.15 -12.77 7.57
C SER A 75 6.65 -12.52 7.78
N ARG A 76 5.92 -13.51 8.29
CA ARG A 76 4.48 -13.46 8.63
C ARG A 76 4.25 -14.31 9.89
N PHE A 77 3.13 -14.09 10.57
CA PHE A 77 2.69 -14.98 11.65
C PHE A 77 2.37 -16.38 11.10
N ASP A 78 2.46 -17.39 11.97
CA ASP A 78 2.08 -18.76 11.63
C ASP A 78 0.57 -18.85 11.39
N LEU A 79 0.14 -19.82 10.56
CA LEU A 79 -1.28 -19.95 10.18
C LEU A 79 -2.19 -20.18 11.38
N ASP A 80 -1.73 -20.93 12.37
CA ASP A 80 -2.49 -21.24 13.59
C ASP A 80 -2.75 -19.98 14.44
N ASP A 81 -1.94 -18.92 14.29
CA ASP A 81 -2.13 -17.64 14.99
C ASP A 81 -3.17 -16.73 14.29
N VAL A 82 -3.49 -16.98 13.02
CA VAL A 82 -4.29 -16.05 12.19
C VAL A 82 -5.50 -16.68 11.49
N VAL A 83 -5.60 -18.01 11.41
CA VAL A 83 -6.72 -18.73 10.80
C VAL A 83 -7.41 -19.62 11.83
N GLN A 84 -8.69 -19.35 12.08
CA GLN A 84 -9.57 -20.25 12.84
C GLN A 84 -10.49 -21.01 11.88
N SER A 85 -10.34 -22.33 11.82
CA SER A 85 -11.26 -23.19 11.07
C SER A 85 -12.49 -23.52 11.92
N ILE A 86 -13.67 -23.47 11.32
CA ILE A 86 -14.96 -23.83 11.93
C ILE A 86 -15.51 -25.14 11.36
#